data_AF-A0A3M1NHY5-F1
#
_entry.id   AF-A0A3M1NHY5-F1
#
_cell.length_a   1.000
_cell.length_b   1.000
_cell.length_c   1.000
_cell.angle_alpha   90.00
_cell.angle_beta   90.00
_cell.angle_gamma   90.00
#
_symmetry.space_group_name_H-M   'P 1'
#
loop_
_entity.id
_entity.type
_entity.pdbx_description
1 polymer ?
#
loop_
_entity_poly.entity_id
_entity_poly.type
_entity_poly.pdbx_seq_one_letter_code
_entity_poly.pdbx_strand_id
1 'polypeptide(L)'
;MKKGYGYDIYKVYTQVFPKVSMRSIYYHLNKGVLLKEFAIEKISKEKGNYSWGSEAEKIYYTLGENARPSCSERVRKKIMRALRIS
;
A
#
# COMPACT_ATOMS: atom_id res chain seq x y z
N MET A 1 -12.19 4.76 8.83
CA MET A 1 -10.74 5.01 8.68
C MET A 1 -10.36 4.86 7.21
N LYS A 2 -9.37 5.63 6.70
CA LYS A 2 -8.94 5.51 5.29
C LYS A 2 -8.12 4.22 5.13
N LYS A 3 -8.42 3.42 4.11
CA LYS A 3 -7.77 2.14 3.79
C LYS A 3 -6.94 2.25 2.51
N GLY A 4 -5.86 1.48 2.42
CA GLY A 4 -5.00 1.42 1.23
C GLY A 4 -4.90 0.02 0.66
N TYR A 5 -5.19 -0.15 -0.62
CA TYR A 5 -4.91 -1.40 -1.34
C TYR A 5 -3.40 -1.52 -1.60
N GLY A 6 -2.81 -2.70 -1.36
CA GLY A 6 -1.36 -2.92 -1.51
C GLY A 6 -0.75 -2.41 -2.83
N TYR A 7 -1.42 -2.62 -3.97
CA TYR A 7 -0.94 -2.12 -5.25
C TYR A 7 -1.02 -0.59 -5.39
N ASP A 8 -2.05 0.03 -4.80
CA ASP A 8 -2.18 1.50 -4.79
C ASP A 8 -1.12 2.13 -3.89
N ILE A 9 -0.80 1.49 -2.75
CA ILE A 9 0.32 1.89 -1.89
C ILE A 9 1.63 1.86 -2.68
N TYR A 10 1.90 0.79 -3.43
CA TYR A 10 3.08 0.70 -4.29
C TYR A 10 3.12 1.82 -5.36
N LYS A 11 2.00 2.07 -6.04
CA LYS A 11 1.91 3.14 -7.05
C LYS A 11 2.22 4.51 -6.46
N VAL A 12 1.60 4.85 -5.33
CA VAL A 12 1.87 6.13 -4.65
C VAL A 12 3.31 6.20 -4.14
N TYR A 13 3.84 5.12 -3.57
CA TYR A 13 5.21 5.08 -3.07
C TYR A 13 6.22 5.40 -4.18
N THR A 14 6.09 4.76 -5.34
CA THR A 14 7.00 4.95 -6.48
C THR A 14 6.87 6.31 -7.18
N GLN A 15 5.79 7.05 -6.94
CA GLN A 15 5.65 8.45 -7.37
C GLN A 15 6.38 9.43 -6.44
N VAL A 16 6.58 9.07 -5.17
CA VAL A 16 7.10 9.97 -4.13
C VAL A 16 8.57 9.69 -3.79
N PHE A 17 8.96 8.42 -3.87
CA PHE A 17 10.25 7.87 -3.49
C PHE A 17 10.91 7.17 -4.69
N PRO A 18 12.22 6.85 -4.62
CA PRO A 18 12.88 6.08 -5.66
C PRO A 18 12.14 4.77 -5.97
N LYS A 19 12.21 4.34 -7.24
CA LYS A 19 11.57 3.11 -7.69
C LYS A 19 12.12 1.91 -6.91
N VAL A 20 11.21 1.07 -6.44
CA VAL A 20 11.49 -0.22 -5.79
C VAL A 20 10.63 -1.29 -6.43
N SER A 21 10.97 -2.57 -6.23
CA SER A 21 10.11 -3.65 -6.69
C SER A 21 8.82 -3.72 -5.89
N MET A 22 7.73 -4.11 -6.54
CA MET A 22 6.45 -4.35 -5.86
C MET A 22 6.60 -5.39 -4.74
N ARG A 23 7.41 -6.43 -4.96
CA ARG A 23 7.71 -7.48 -3.96
C ARG A 23 8.30 -6.89 -2.67
N SER A 24 9.17 -5.88 -2.76
CA SER A 24 9.74 -5.22 -1.59
C SER A 24 8.66 -4.51 -0.77
N ILE A 25 7.75 -3.79 -1.42
CA ILE A 25 6.63 -3.13 -0.72
C ILE A 25 5.74 -4.16 -0.02
N TYR A 26 5.37 -5.25 -0.69
CA TYR A 26 4.54 -6.30 -0.08
C TYR A 26 5.26 -7.00 1.08
N TYR A 27 6.57 -7.23 0.98
CA TYR A 27 7.37 -7.74 2.09
C TYR A 27 7.30 -6.80 3.31
N HIS A 28 7.46 -5.49 3.10
CA HIS A 28 7.38 -4.52 4.18
C HIS A 28 5.97 -4.37 4.77
N LEU A 29 4.93 -4.45 3.94
CA LEU A 29 3.54 -4.47 4.43
C LEU A 29 3.28 -5.69 5.31
N ASN A 30 3.70 -6.88 4.87
CA ASN A 30 3.57 -8.11 5.67
C ASN A 30 4.38 -8.01 6.98
N LYS A 31 5.62 -7.53 6.91
CA LYS A 31 6.44 -7.32 8.12
C LYS A 31 5.79 -6.31 9.08
N GLY A 32 5.25 -5.21 8.56
CA GLY A 32 4.55 -4.20 9.37
C GLY A 32 3.26 -4.73 9.99
N VAL A 33 2.55 -5.67 9.35
CA VAL A 33 1.42 -6.39 9.97
C VAL A 33 1.91 -7.25 11.15
N LEU A 34 3.01 -7.98 10.99
CA LEU A 34 3.60 -8.77 12.10
C LEU A 34 4.04 -7.90 13.27
N LEU A 35 4.54 -6.69 13.00
CA LEU A 35 4.92 -5.69 14.00
C LEU A 35 3.72 -4.89 14.55
N LYS A 36 2.52 -5.15 14.02
CA LYS A 36 1.27 -4.43 14.30
C LYS A 36 1.32 -2.92 14.01
N GLU A 37 2.23 -2.52 13.12
CA GLU A 37 2.28 -1.17 12.54
C GLU A 37 1.19 -0.98 11.48
N PHE A 38 0.80 -2.09 10.84
CA PHE A 38 -0.35 -2.17 9.94
C PHE A 38 -1.34 -3.22 10.43
N ALA A 39 -2.60 -3.08 10.01
CA ALA A 39 -3.64 -4.09 10.16
C ALA A 39 -4.22 -4.44 8.79
N ILE A 40 -4.69 -5.69 8.63
CA ILE A 40 -5.44 -6.10 7.44
C ILE A 40 -6.92 -5.84 7.71
N GLU A 41 -7.48 -4.90 6.97
CA GLU A 41 -8.90 -4.53 7.06
C GLU A 41 -9.78 -5.53 6.29
N LYS A 42 -9.35 -5.90 5.09
CA LYS A 42 -10.12 -6.74 4.17
C LYS A 42 -9.19 -7.47 3.21
N ILE A 43 -9.51 -8.72 2.96
CA ILE A 43 -8.99 -9.47 1.82
C ILE A 43 -10.17 -9.69 0.87
N SER A 44 -10.05 -9.21 -0.35
CA SER A 44 -11.06 -9.38 -1.40
C SER A 44 -10.49 -10.26 -2.49
N LYS A 45 -11.15 -11.39 -2.77
CA LYS A 45 -10.81 -12.23 -3.90
C LYS A 45 -11.62 -11.77 -5.10
N GLU A 46 -10.94 -11.34 -6.15
CA GLU A 46 -11.58 -11.08 -7.44
C GLU A 46 -11.30 -12.27 -8.35
N LYS A 47 -12.37 -12.97 -8.74
CA LYS A 47 -12.31 -14.00 -9.77
C LYS A 47 -12.13 -13.32 -11.12
N GLY A 48 -11.13 -13.73 -11.88
CA GLY A 48 -10.85 -13.19 -13.20
C GLY A 48 -10.00 -14.13 -14.03
N ASN A 49 -10.04 -13.98 -15.36
CA ASN A 49 -9.14 -14.67 -16.28
C ASN A 49 -7.81 -13.92 -16.33
N TYR A 50 -6.98 -14.09 -15.30
CA TYR A 50 -5.61 -13.59 -15.32
C TYR A 50 -4.69 -14.67 -15.89
N SER A 51 -3.63 -14.25 -16.57
CA SER A 51 -2.63 -15.13 -17.20
C SER A 51 -1.89 -16.06 -16.23
N TRP A 52 -2.14 -15.93 -14.93
CA TRP A 52 -1.38 -16.57 -13.85
C TRP A 52 -2.28 -17.22 -12.78
N GLY A 53 -3.60 -17.29 -13.00
CA GLY A 53 -4.54 -17.90 -12.05
C GLY A 53 -5.96 -17.34 -12.16
N SER A 54 -6.90 -18.08 -11.57
CA SER A 54 -8.35 -17.77 -11.59
C SER A 54 -8.78 -16.71 -10.58
N GLU A 55 -7.90 -16.33 -9.65
CA GLU A 55 -8.22 -15.42 -8.53
C GLU A 55 -7.06 -14.45 -8.27
N ALA A 56 -7.38 -13.17 -8.08
CA ALA A 56 -6.46 -12.16 -7.58
C ALA A 56 -6.87 -11.71 -6.18
N GLU A 57 -5.95 -11.75 -5.23
CA GLU A 57 -6.20 -11.29 -3.86
C GLU A 57 -5.85 -9.80 -3.72
N LYS A 58 -6.86 -9.00 -3.39
CA LYS A 58 -6.69 -7.60 -3.00
C LYS A 58 -6.70 -7.48 -1.48
N ILE A 59 -5.52 -7.19 -0.93
CA ILE A 59 -5.34 -6.96 0.51
C ILE A 59 -5.40 -5.45 0.78
N TYR A 60 -6.32 -5.06 1.66
CA TYR A 60 -6.50 -3.69 2.11
C TYR A 60 -5.91 -3.53 3.50
N TYR A 61 -5.02 -2.54 3.64
CA TYR A 61 -4.30 -2.26 4.87
C TYR A 61 -4.83 -0.98 5.54
N THR A 62 -4.78 -0.96 6.86
CA THR A 62 -5.00 0.20 7.71
C THR A 62 -3.85 0.35 8.71
N LEU A 63 -3.80 1.48 9.43
CA LEU A 63 -2.81 1.67 10.49
C LEU A 63 -3.12 0.73 11.66
N GLY A 64 -2.10 0.02 12.13
CA GLY A 64 -2.20 -0.87 13.29
C GLY A 64 -2.00 -0.13 14.61
N GLU A 65 -2.14 -0.86 15.72
CA GLU A 65 -2.02 -0.31 17.09
C GLU A 65 -0.65 0.30 17.40
N ASN A 66 0.41 -0.20 16.76
CA ASN A 66 1.78 0.30 16.95
C ASN A 66 2.19 1.35 15.91
N ALA A 67 1.26 1.79 15.05
CA ALA A 67 1.57 2.77 14.02
C ALA A 67 2.05 4.10 14.61
N ARG A 68 3.17 4.63 14.09
CA ARG A 68 3.70 5.96 14.45
C ARG A 68 3.83 6.84 13.20
N PRO A 69 2.71 7.29 12.61
CA PRO A 69 2.74 8.10 11.39
C PRO A 69 3.40 9.47 11.67
N SER A 70 4.45 9.79 10.91
CA SER A 70 5.18 11.06 11.08
C SER A 70 4.51 12.26 10.42
N CYS A 71 3.48 12.04 9.58
CA CYS A 71 2.73 13.09 8.88
C CYS A 71 3.61 14.17 8.20
N SER A 72 4.74 13.77 7.63
CA SER A 72 5.72 14.70 7.06
C SER A 72 5.13 15.60 5.97
N GLU A 73 5.20 16.93 6.19
CA GLU A 73 4.73 17.93 5.24
C GLU A 73 5.46 17.86 3.88
N ARG A 74 6.75 17.49 3.90
CA ARG A 74 7.53 17.26 2.68
C ARG A 74 6.94 16.14 1.82
N VAL A 75 6.54 15.04 2.47
CA VAL A 75 5.91 13.89 1.78
C VAL A 75 4.52 14.28 1.29
N ARG A 76 3.74 14.99 2.11
CA ARG A 76 2.41 15.50 1.72
C ARG A 76 2.48 16.36 0.46
N LYS A 77 3.42 17.32 0.38
CA LYS A 77 3.63 18.18 -0.81
C LYS A 77 4.00 17.38 -2.05
N LYS A 78 4.87 16.35 -1.91
CA LYS A 78 5.22 15.46 -3.03
C LYS A 78 4.02 14.68 -3.56
N ILE A 79 3.21 14.12 -2.65
CA ILE A 79 1.97 13.42 -3.01
C ILE A 79 1.01 14.38 -3.75
N MET A 80 0.78 15.59 -3.22
CA MET A 80 -0.09 16.56 -3.88
C MET A 80 0.40 16.94 -5.28
N ARG A 81 1.73 17.06 -5.47
CA ARG A 81 2.31 17.33 -6.79
C ARG A 81 2.11 16.16 -7.74
N ALA A 82 2.32 14.93 -7.29
CA ALA A 82 2.13 13.73 -8.10
C ALA A 82 0.67 13.58 -8.56
N LEU A 83 -0.30 13.83 -7.65
CA LEU A 83 -1.74 13.73 -7.95
C LEU A 83 -2.29 14.86 -8.82
N ARG A 84 -1.57 15.98 -8.96
CA ARG A 84 -1.95 17.08 -9.86
C ARG A 84 -1.51 16.86 -11.31
N ILE A 85 -0.63 15.90 -11.54
CA ILE A 85 -0.04 15.60 -12.85
C ILE A 85 -0.63 14.30 -13.45
N SER A 86 -1.42 13.55 -12.67
CA SER A 86 -2.07 12.29 -13.07
C SER A 86 -3.51 12.48 -13.56
#